data_AF-A0A7Y8F075-F1
#
_entry.id   AF-A0A7Y8F075-F1
#
_cell.length_a   1.000
_cell.length_b   1.000
_cell.length_c   1.000
_cell.angle_alpha   90.00
_cell.angle_beta   90.00
_cell.angle_gamma   90.00
#
_symmetry.space_group_name_H-M   'P 1'
#
loop_
_entity.id
_entity.type
_entity.pdbx_description
1 polymer ?
#
loop_
_entity_poly.entity_id
_entity_poly.type
_entity_poly.pdbx_seq_one_letter_code
_entity_poly.pdbx_strand_id
1 'polypeptide(L)' 'TDCSQVLQQVAAARPAIVGLLEELIEDHLRHHVAHNELSDAERQNGAEELIAIIRRYSR' A
#
# COMPACT_ATOMS: atom_id res chain seq x y z
N THR A 1 -27.95 -0.90 -19.82
CA THR A 1 -26.99 0.14 -20.24
C THR A 1 -26.37 0.90 -19.08
N ASP A 2 -26.80 0.68 -17.83
CA ASP A 2 -26.17 1.28 -16.64
C ASP A 2 -24.96 0.46 -16.10
N CYS A 3 -25.10 -0.87 -16.01
CA CYS A 3 -24.04 -1.73 -15.46
C CYS A 3 -22.71 -1.68 -16.23
N SER A 4 -22.74 -1.57 -17.57
CA SER A 4 -21.52 -1.48 -18.38
C SER A 4 -20.73 -0.21 -18.11
N GLN A 5 -21.42 0.90 -17.85
CA GLN A 5 -20.80 2.18 -17.53
C GLN A 5 -20.15 2.13 -16.14
N VAL A 6 -20.85 1.56 -15.15
CA VAL A 6 -20.28 1.32 -13.81
C VAL A 6 -19.04 0.42 -13.89
N LEU A 7 -19.08 -0.66 -14.67
CA LEU A 7 -17.91 -1.55 -14.86
C LEU A 7 -16.71 -0.82 -15.49
N GLN A 8 -16.95 0.06 -16.47
CA GLN A 8 -15.89 0.88 -17.06
C GLN A 8 -15.29 1.87 -16.07
N GLN A 9 -16.11 2.50 -15.22
CA GLN A 9 -15.62 3.40 -14.17
C GLN A 9 -14.75 2.66 -13.15
N VAL A 10 -15.16 1.48 -12.70
CA VAL A 10 -14.37 0.64 -11.79
C VAL A 10 -13.05 0.22 -12.46
N ALA A 11 -13.10 -0.18 -13.74
CA ALA A 11 -11.90 -0.54 -14.49
C ALA A 11 -10.93 0.65 -14.66
N ALA A 12 -11.45 1.85 -14.89
CA ALA A 12 -10.66 3.07 -15.00
C ALA A 12 -10.06 3.53 -13.66
N ALA A 13 -10.72 3.26 -12.54
CA ALA A 13 -10.21 3.60 -11.21
C ALA A 13 -9.12 2.65 -10.70
N ARG A 14 -9.11 1.38 -11.17
CA ARG A 14 -8.16 0.36 -10.71
C ARG A 14 -6.68 0.81 -10.80
N PRO A 15 -6.17 1.36 -11.92
CA PRO A 15 -4.79 1.81 -12.00
C PRO A 15 -4.44 2.90 -10.99
N ALA A 16 -5.36 3.82 -10.72
CA ALA A 16 -5.14 4.90 -9.74
C ALA A 16 -5.04 4.35 -8.30
N ILE A 17 -5.87 3.36 -7.96
CA ILE A 17 -5.82 2.69 -6.65
C ILE A 17 -4.50 1.92 -6.48
N VAL A 18 -4.03 1.28 -7.55
CA VAL A 18 -2.73 0.59 -7.55
C VAL A 18 -1.58 1.56 -7.35
N GLY A 19 -1.55 2.68 -8.09
CA GLY A 19 -0.53 3.72 -7.92
C GLY A 19 -0.51 4.30 -6.50
N LEU A 20 -1.69 4.61 -5.95
CA LEU A 20 -1.79 5.08 -4.56
C LEU A 20 -1.24 4.06 -3.55
N LEU A 21 -1.48 2.76 -3.78
CA LEU A 21 -0.94 1.73 -2.90
C LEU A 21 0.60 1.70 -2.92
N GLU A 22 1.22 1.91 -4.08
CA GLU A 22 2.68 2.00 -4.19
C GLU A 22 3.24 3.19 -3.40
N GLU A 23 2.61 4.36 -3.52
CA GLU A 23 2.96 5.56 -2.74
C GLU A 23 2.85 5.30 -1.23
N LEU A 24 1.76 4.68 -0.78
CA LEU A 24 1.55 4.36 0.64
C LEU A 24 2.56 3.33 1.17
N ILE A 25 2.99 2.38 0.35
CA ILE A 25 4.04 1.42 0.70
C ILE A 25 5.38 2.15 0.90
N GLU A 26 5.72 3.08 0.02
CA GLU A 26 6.93 3.89 0.15
C GLU A 26 6.88 4.75 1.41
N ASP A 27 5.76 5.44 1.66
CA ASP A 27 5.59 6.25 2.85
C ASP A 27 5.68 5.41 4.13
N HIS A 28 5.08 4.22 4.16
CA HIS A 28 5.18 3.31 5.31
C HIS A 28 6.63 2.90 5.57
N LEU A 29 7.37 2.54 4.51
CA LEU A 29 8.79 2.22 4.60
C LEU A 29 9.57 3.41 5.19
N ARG A 30 9.34 4.62 4.71
CA ARG A 30 10.06 5.82 5.17
C ARG A 30 9.78 6.16 6.63
N HIS A 31 8.51 6.14 7.04
CA HIS A 31 8.09 6.63 8.35
C HIS A 31 8.13 5.57 9.46
N HIS A 32 7.85 4.30 9.14
CA HIS A 32 7.72 3.24 10.14
C HIS A 32 8.86 2.21 10.12
N VAL A 33 9.76 2.27 9.12
CA VAL A 33 10.88 1.33 9.02
C VAL A 33 12.23 2.03 8.89
N ALA A 34 12.35 3.09 8.09
CA ALA A 34 13.63 3.74 7.82
C ALA A 34 13.88 4.98 8.69
N HIS A 35 12.87 5.50 9.38
CA HIS A 35 13.00 6.72 10.18
C HIS A 35 14.02 6.54 11.31
N ASN A 36 14.82 7.58 11.52
CA ASN A 36 15.97 7.57 12.44
C ASN A 36 15.57 7.66 13.92
N GLU A 37 14.43 8.27 14.22
CA GLU A 37 13.90 8.43 15.58
C GLU A 37 13.17 7.18 16.12
N LEU A 38 13.00 6.13 15.31
CA LEU A 38 12.34 4.90 15.74
C LEU A 38 13.24 4.10 16.68
N SER A 39 12.65 3.64 17.78
CA SER A 39 13.22 2.54 18.56
C SER A 39 13.28 1.25 17.75
N ASP A 40 14.11 0.31 18.19
CA ASP A 40 14.23 -1.00 17.53
C ASP A 40 12.89 -1.76 17.52
N ALA A 41 12.09 -1.61 18.59
CA ALA A 41 10.78 -2.24 18.68
C ALA A 41 9.78 -1.66 17.67
N GLU A 42 9.73 -0.33 17.52
CA GLU A 42 8.87 0.33 16.54
C GLU A 42 9.28 -0.02 15.11
N ARG A 43 10.59 -0.04 14.83
CA ARG A 43 11.14 -0.42 13.53
C ARG A 43 10.79 -1.86 13.17
N GLN A 44 10.92 -2.78 14.13
CA GLN A 44 10.60 -4.19 13.94
C GLN A 44 9.10 -4.37 13.61
N ASN A 45 8.23 -3.67 14.35
CA ASN A 45 6.78 -3.72 14.08
C ASN A 45 6.45 -3.18 12.69
N GLY A 46 6.98 -2.01 12.32
CA GLY A 46 6.75 -1.43 10.99
C GLY A 46 7.25 -2.33 9.86
N ALA A 47 8.36 -3.05 10.07
CA ALA A 47 8.89 -4.01 9.10
C ALA A 47 7.98 -5.24 8.94
N GLU A 48 7.43 -5.77 10.04
CA GLU A 48 6.47 -6.88 10.00
C GLU A 48 5.18 -6.50 9.28
N GLU A 49 4.66 -5.29 9.55
CA GLU A 49 3.51 -4.72 8.84
C GLU A 49 3.78 -4.61 7.34
N LEU A 50 4.94 -4.07 6.96
CA LEU A 50 5.34 -3.94 5.55
C LEU A 50 5.45 -5.28 4.84
N ILE A 51 6.05 -6.30 5.49
CA ILE A 51 6.13 -7.67 4.96
C ILE A 51 4.72 -8.25 4.76
N ALA A 52 3.80 -8.00 5.71
CA ALA A 52 2.42 -8.47 5.60
C ALA A 52 1.70 -7.82 4.40
N ILE A 53 1.90 -6.52 4.16
CA ILE A 53 1.35 -5.81 3.00
C ILE A 53 1.88 -6.41 1.70
N ILE A 54 3.21 -6.57 1.57
CA ILE A 54 3.84 -7.11 0.37
C ILE A 54 3.30 -8.52 0.04
N ARG A 55 3.20 -9.41 1.04
CA ARG A 55 2.65 -10.78 0.86
C ARG A 55 1.19 -10.81 0.45
N ARG A 56 0.44 -9.75 0.74
CA ARG A 56 -0.97 -9.61 0.38
C ARG A 56 -1.12 -9.05 -1.03
N TYR A 57 -0.22 -8.16 -1.43
CA TYR A 57 -0.20 -7.53 -2.75
C TYR A 57 0.43 -8.41 -3.84
N SER A 58 1.41 -9.24 -3.48
CA SER A 58 2.07 -10.17 -4.40
C SER A 58 1.25 -11.42 -4.73
N ARG A 59 0.04 -11.54 -4.19
CA ARG A 59 -0.91 -12.63 -4.44
C ARG A 59 -2.04 -12.10 -5.32
#